data_AF-A0A2V3J2T4-F1
#
_entry.id   AF-A0A2V3J2T4-F1
#
_cell.length_a   1.000
_cell.length_b   1.000
_cell.length_c   1.000
_cell.angle_alpha   90.00
_cell.angle_beta   90.00
_cell.angle_gamma   90.00
#
_symmetry.space_group_name_H-M   'P 1'
#
loop_
_entity.id
_entity.type
_entity.pdbx_description
1 polymer ?
#
loop_
_entity_poly.entity_id
_entity_poly.type
_entity_poly.pdbx_seq_one_letter_code
_entity_poly.pdbx_strand_id
1 'polypeptide(L)'
;MKENGVSLKSETANSRSEEAKNVSSSIAGASSGDFHSYRHQRRRELDRIEQLEKEATDRRGLEDQQRAERERYSKEELKTQKRAAKRRRKIDLRRKRKQARSNRKDSLLERTDPIFATSGPPSPIADPESSEGKASADKQEGEQESRGENKEVRQTELTTSDA
;
A
#
# COMPACT_ATOMS: atom_id res chain seq x y z
N MET A 1 -16.98 -1.41 25.29
CA MET A 1 -15.84 -0.94 24.48
C MET A 1 -15.22 0.20 25.27
N LYS A 2 -13.98 0.05 25.73
CA LYS A 2 -13.32 1.06 26.56
C LYS A 2 -12.67 2.06 25.59
N GLU A 3 -13.31 3.22 25.46
CA GLU A 3 -12.79 4.38 24.75
C GLU A 3 -11.51 4.82 25.47
N ASN A 4 -10.35 4.42 24.95
CA ASN A 4 -9.07 4.94 25.42
C ASN A 4 -8.95 6.38 24.89
N GLY A 5 -9.52 7.32 25.65
CA GLY A 5 -9.39 8.75 25.42
C GLY A 5 -7.91 9.11 25.41
N VAL A 6 -7.38 9.35 24.21
CA VAL A 6 -6.06 9.93 24.01
C VAL A 6 -6.11 11.31 24.65
N SER A 7 -5.52 11.40 25.84
CA SER A 7 -5.34 12.64 26.59
C SER A 7 -4.57 13.62 25.72
N LEU A 8 -5.28 14.54 25.06
CA LEU A 8 -4.74 15.72 24.40
C LEU A 8 -4.15 16.67 25.47
N LYS A 9 -3.07 16.25 26.13
CA LYS A 9 -2.14 17.17 26.75
C LYS A 9 -1.20 17.63 25.64
N SER A 10 -1.74 18.39 24.70
CA SER A 10 -0.89 19.32 23.97
C SER A 10 -0.42 20.29 25.04
N GLU A 11 0.81 20.14 25.48
CA GLU A 11 1.54 21.09 26.29
C GLU A 11 1.48 22.40 25.51
N THR A 12 0.47 23.20 25.84
CA THR A 12 0.07 24.37 25.07
C THR A 12 1.30 25.23 24.94
N ALA A 13 1.72 25.45 23.68
CA ALA A 13 2.76 26.39 23.30
C ALA A 13 2.68 27.57 24.26
N ASN A 14 3.70 27.68 25.12
CA ASN A 14 3.78 28.71 26.15
C ASN A 14 3.63 30.03 25.40
N SER A 15 2.41 30.59 25.39
CA SER A 15 2.05 31.68 24.51
C SER A 15 2.95 32.82 24.93
N ARG A 16 3.94 33.10 24.09
CA ARG A 16 4.96 34.08 24.39
C ARG A 16 4.18 35.37 24.66
N SER A 17 4.22 35.83 25.91
CA SER A 17 3.43 36.97 26.36
C SER A 17 3.56 38.11 25.34
N GLU A 18 2.42 38.53 24.78
CA GLU A 18 2.32 39.55 23.72
C GLU A 18 2.86 40.91 24.18
N GLU A 19 2.87 41.16 25.49
CA GLU A 19 3.42 42.36 26.10
C GLU A 19 4.71 42.05 26.86
N ALA A 20 5.84 42.34 26.23
CA ALA A 20 7.14 42.30 26.91
C ALA A 20 7.22 43.49 27.90
N LYS A 21 7.00 43.20 29.19
CA LYS A 21 6.96 44.22 30.25
C LYS A 21 8.31 44.91 30.51
N ASN A 22 9.41 44.33 30.05
CA ASN A 22 10.79 44.81 30.30
C ASN A 22 11.55 45.07 28.99
N VAL A 23 11.01 45.89 28.09
CA VAL A 23 11.71 46.30 26.86
C VAL A 23 12.54 47.54 27.15
N SER A 24 13.87 47.38 27.18
CA SER A 24 14.80 48.49 27.23
C SER A 24 14.79 49.24 25.88
N SER A 25 15.00 50.55 25.91
CA SER A 25 15.02 51.38 24.69
C SER A 25 16.08 50.91 23.70
N SER A 26 15.86 51.09 22.39
CA SER A 26 16.74 50.58 21.31
C SER A 26 18.19 51.08 21.32
N ILE A 27 18.52 52.08 22.16
CA ILE A 27 19.86 52.68 22.31
C ILE A 27 20.46 52.42 23.70
N ALA A 28 19.71 51.79 24.61
CA ALA A 28 20.26 51.42 25.91
C ALA A 28 21.37 50.39 25.72
N GLY A 29 22.54 50.66 26.31
CA GLY A 29 23.66 49.72 26.32
C GLY A 29 23.28 48.39 26.99
N ALA A 30 24.03 47.34 26.69
CA ALA A 30 23.82 46.02 27.26
C ALA A 30 23.86 46.09 28.80
N SER A 31 22.72 45.77 29.43
CA SER A 31 22.60 45.68 30.88
C SER A 31 23.08 44.31 31.35
N SER A 32 23.55 44.20 32.59
CA SER A 32 23.97 42.93 33.19
C SER A 32 22.85 41.86 33.22
N GLY A 33 21.58 42.28 33.15
CA GLY A 33 20.42 41.39 33.07
C GLY A 33 20.11 40.85 31.66
N ASP A 34 20.66 41.45 30.60
CA ASP A 34 20.31 41.09 29.22
C ASP A 34 20.85 39.71 28.84
N PHE A 35 21.99 39.33 29.42
CA PHE A 35 22.58 38.01 29.22
C PHE A 35 21.65 36.88 29.70
N HIS A 36 21.04 37.02 30.87
CA HIS A 36 20.13 36.02 31.40
C HIS A 36 18.84 35.96 30.57
N SER A 37 18.32 37.11 30.16
CA SER A 37 17.16 37.19 29.26
C SER A 37 17.42 36.45 27.95
N TYR A 38 18.57 36.69 27.31
CA TYR A 38 18.99 35.96 26.11
C TYR A 38 19.14 34.47 26.36
N ARG A 39 19.79 34.06 27.46
CA ARG A 39 19.97 32.65 27.82
C ARG A 39 18.62 31.93 27.95
N HIS A 40 17.65 32.54 28.64
CA HIS A 40 16.32 31.95 28.80
C HIS A 40 15.54 31.93 27.48
N GLN A 41 15.59 33.01 26.70
CA GLN A 41 14.95 33.06 25.38
C GLN A 41 15.53 32.02 24.43
N ARG A 42 16.86 31.89 24.38
CA ARG A 42 17.56 30.93 23.53
C ARG A 42 17.21 29.49 23.90
N ARG A 43 17.15 29.18 25.20
CA ARG A 43 16.72 27.84 25.65
C ARG A 43 15.30 27.54 25.16
N ARG A 44 14.35 28.45 25.39
CA ARG A 44 12.96 28.27 24.92
C ARG A 44 12.88 28.09 23.41
N GLU A 45 13.68 28.82 22.64
CA GLU A 45 13.68 28.71 21.19
C GLU A 45 14.28 27.38 20.70
N LEU A 46 15.36 26.90 21.33
CA LEU A 46 15.94 25.59 21.00
C LEU A 46 14.97 24.45 21.32
N ASP A 47 14.36 24.48 22.51
CA ASP A 47 13.37 23.48 22.92
C ASP A 47 12.17 23.49 21.94
N ARG A 48 11.75 24.68 21.47
CA ARG A 48 10.70 24.84 20.45
C ARG A 48 11.10 24.24 19.10
N ILE A 49 12.33 24.50 18.65
CA ILE A 49 12.85 23.95 17.38
C ILE A 49 12.90 22.43 17.46
N GLU A 50 13.43 21.87 18.55
CA GLU A 50 13.51 20.42 18.76
C GLU A 50 12.12 19.75 18.74
N GLN A 51 11.12 20.37 19.38
CA GLN A 51 9.74 19.89 19.34
C GLN A 51 9.17 19.88 17.92
N LEU A 52 9.34 20.97 17.17
CA LEU A 52 8.86 21.06 15.80
C LEU A 52 9.54 20.07 14.86
N GLU A 53 10.85 19.86 15.03
CA GLU A 53 11.61 18.88 14.26
C GLU A 53 11.11 17.46 14.55
N LYS A 54 10.91 17.12 15.82
CA LYS A 54 10.37 15.82 16.23
C LYS A 54 8.96 15.57 15.69
N GLU A 55 8.08 16.56 15.80
CA GLU A 55 6.73 16.45 15.23
C GLU A 55 6.75 16.29 13.71
N ALA A 56 7.66 16.99 13.01
CA ALA A 56 7.81 16.86 11.58
C ALA A 56 8.34 15.47 11.18
N THR A 57 9.28 14.89 11.93
CA THR A 57 9.76 13.53 11.69
C THR A 57 8.67 12.50 11.96
N ASP A 58 7.92 12.65 13.05
CA ASP A 58 6.83 11.73 13.42
C ASP A 58 5.71 11.79 12.37
N ARG A 59 5.33 12.99 11.93
CA ARG A 59 4.31 13.17 10.88
C ARG A 59 4.73 12.52 9.56
N ARG A 60 5.97 12.74 9.11
CA ARG A 60 6.49 12.09 7.89
C ARG A 60 6.48 10.56 8.02
N GLY A 61 6.92 10.04 9.16
CA GLY A 61 6.88 8.59 9.43
C GLY A 61 5.48 8.00 9.36
N LEU A 62 4.48 8.69 9.94
CA LEU A 62 3.08 8.26 9.89
C LEU A 62 2.51 8.35 8.46
N GLU A 63 2.81 9.40 7.71
CA GLU A 63 2.38 9.56 6.31
C GLU A 63 2.96 8.43 5.42
N ASP A 64 4.24 8.11 5.58
CA ASP A 64 4.91 7.05 4.85
C ASP A 64 4.34 5.66 5.19
N GLN A 65 4.06 5.41 6.48
CA GLN A 65 3.41 4.18 6.92
C GLN A 65 2.00 4.04 6.32
N GLN A 66 1.18 5.08 6.41
CA GLN A 66 -0.17 5.07 5.84
C GLN A 66 -0.13 4.87 4.32
N ARG A 67 0.83 5.48 3.63
CA ARG A 67 1.02 5.29 2.20
C ARG A 67 1.39 3.84 1.89
N ALA A 68 2.34 3.27 2.60
CA ALA A 68 2.76 1.88 2.43
C ALA A 68 1.62 0.89 2.69
N GLU A 69 0.79 1.14 3.71
CA GLU A 69 -0.40 0.34 4.00
C GLU A 69 -1.42 0.43 2.87
N ARG A 70 -1.76 1.64 2.40
CA ARG A 70 -2.68 1.83 1.25
C ARG A 70 -2.18 1.14 0.00
N GLU A 71 -0.88 1.17 -0.26
CA GLU A 71 -0.26 0.47 -1.39
C GLU A 71 -0.34 -1.06 -1.24
N ARG A 72 -0.17 -1.60 -0.02
CA ARG A 72 -0.35 -3.03 0.25
C ARG A 72 -1.80 -3.45 0.07
N TYR A 73 -2.74 -2.73 0.67
CA TYR A 73 -4.17 -3.00 0.56
C TYR A 73 -4.67 -2.93 -0.89
N SER A 74 -4.25 -1.91 -1.65
CA SER A 74 -4.62 -1.80 -3.08
C SER A 74 -4.06 -2.96 -3.92
N LYS A 75 -2.81 -3.39 -3.68
CA LYS A 75 -2.23 -4.56 -4.36
C LYS A 75 -2.99 -5.84 -4.03
N GLU A 76 -3.41 -6.04 -2.78
CA GLU A 76 -4.20 -7.19 -2.35
C GLU A 76 -5.62 -7.16 -2.92
N GLU A 77 -6.25 -6.00 -2.95
CA GLU A 77 -7.57 -5.80 -3.53
C GLU A 77 -7.56 -6.09 -5.03
N LEU A 78 -6.57 -5.59 -5.78
CA LEU A 78 -6.42 -5.91 -7.20
C LEU A 78 -6.24 -7.41 -7.45
N LYS A 79 -5.45 -8.10 -6.62
CA LYS A 79 -5.30 -9.57 -6.70
C LYS A 79 -6.62 -10.28 -6.42
N THR A 80 -7.36 -9.83 -5.41
CA THR A 80 -8.64 -10.39 -5.01
C THR A 80 -9.70 -10.18 -6.09
N GLN A 81 -9.81 -8.97 -6.64
CA GLN A 81 -10.70 -8.65 -7.77
C GLN A 81 -10.38 -9.48 -9.01
N LYS A 82 -9.09 -9.64 -9.37
CA LYS A 82 -8.67 -10.48 -10.51
C LYS A 82 -9.09 -11.94 -10.30
N ARG A 83 -8.92 -12.49 -9.09
CA ARG A 83 -9.34 -13.85 -8.75
C ARG A 83 -10.87 -14.00 -8.78
N ALA A 84 -11.59 -13.03 -8.21
CA ALA A 84 -13.06 -13.01 -8.22
C ALA A 84 -13.61 -12.93 -9.65
N ALA A 85 -13.05 -12.07 -10.50
CA ALA A 85 -13.43 -11.95 -11.91
C ALA A 85 -13.20 -13.25 -12.68
N LYS A 86 -12.05 -13.92 -12.49
CA LYS A 86 -11.78 -15.24 -13.06
C LYS A 86 -12.80 -16.29 -12.61
N ARG A 87 -13.15 -16.30 -11.32
CA ARG A 87 -14.16 -17.22 -10.76
C ARG A 87 -15.55 -16.97 -11.35
N ARG A 88 -15.98 -15.70 -11.43
CA ARG A 88 -17.26 -15.30 -12.05
C ARG A 88 -17.33 -15.78 -13.50
N ARG A 89 -16.32 -15.48 -14.31
CA ARG A 89 -16.22 -15.97 -15.71
C ARG A 89 -16.36 -17.49 -15.80
N LYS A 90 -15.65 -18.26 -14.96
CA LYS A 90 -15.74 -19.73 -14.96
C LYS A 90 -17.14 -20.24 -14.60
N ILE A 91 -17.81 -19.61 -13.63
CA ILE A 91 -19.18 -19.94 -13.24
C ILE A 91 -20.15 -19.65 -14.39
N ASP A 92 -20.02 -18.49 -15.03
CA ASP A 92 -20.88 -18.09 -16.16
C ASP A 92 -20.71 -19.03 -17.35
N LEU A 93 -19.46 -19.41 -17.70
CA LEU A 93 -19.18 -20.41 -18.74
C LEU A 93 -19.80 -21.77 -18.40
N ARG A 94 -19.71 -22.22 -17.14
CA ARG A 94 -20.31 -23.49 -16.71
C ARG A 94 -21.84 -23.45 -16.78
N ARG A 95 -22.45 -22.32 -16.39
CA ARG A 95 -23.90 -22.10 -16.48
C ARG A 95 -24.37 -22.15 -17.94
N LYS A 96 -23.69 -21.42 -18.84
CA LYS A 96 -23.96 -21.43 -20.28
C LYS A 96 -23.82 -22.84 -20.88
N ARG A 97 -22.78 -23.59 -20.52
CA ARG A 97 -22.61 -24.99 -20.95
C ARG A 97 -23.72 -25.91 -20.45
N LYS A 98 -24.20 -25.74 -19.22
CA LYS A 98 -25.32 -26.52 -18.68
C LYS A 98 -26.61 -26.22 -19.43
N GLN A 99 -26.91 -24.95 -19.70
CA GLN A 99 -28.06 -24.51 -20.50
C GLN A 99 -28.01 -25.05 -21.94
N ALA A 100 -26.84 -25.01 -22.59
CA ALA A 100 -26.69 -25.58 -23.93
C ALA A 100 -26.91 -27.12 -23.93
N ARG A 101 -26.51 -27.82 -22.87
CA ARG A 101 -26.73 -29.27 -22.72
C ARG A 101 -28.20 -29.61 -22.43
N SER A 102 -28.92 -28.82 -21.63
CA SER A 102 -30.36 -29.04 -21.42
C SER A 102 -31.12 -28.81 -22.72
N ASN A 103 -30.85 -27.72 -23.44
CA ASN A 103 -31.53 -27.41 -24.70
C ASN A 103 -31.26 -28.50 -25.77
N ARG A 104 -30.04 -29.06 -25.82
CA ARG A 104 -29.75 -30.21 -26.70
C ARG A 104 -30.51 -31.48 -26.31
N LYS A 105 -30.70 -31.75 -25.01
CA LYS A 105 -31.45 -32.92 -24.55
C LYS A 105 -32.94 -32.79 -24.85
N ASP A 106 -33.53 -31.61 -24.64
CA ASP A 106 -34.92 -31.35 -25.03
C ASP A 106 -35.10 -31.53 -26.55
N SER A 107 -34.16 -31.00 -27.37
CA SER A 107 -34.23 -31.20 -28.83
C SER A 107 -33.99 -32.65 -29.31
N LEU A 108 -33.36 -33.50 -28.49
CA LEU A 108 -33.14 -34.91 -28.79
C LEU A 108 -34.36 -35.75 -28.39
N LEU A 109 -35.05 -35.36 -27.31
CA LEU A 109 -36.28 -36.00 -26.84
C LEU A 109 -37.50 -35.67 -27.71
N GLU A 110 -37.48 -34.56 -28.47
CA GLU A 110 -38.53 -34.24 -29.45
C GLU A 110 -38.35 -34.95 -30.81
N ARG A 111 -37.23 -35.65 -31.05
CA ARG A 111 -36.92 -36.29 -32.35
C ARG A 111 -37.08 -37.81 -32.39
N THR A 112 -37.73 -38.42 -31.40
CA THR A 112 -37.99 -39.86 -31.42
C THR A 112 -39.40 -40.15 -31.93
N ASP A 113 -39.55 -40.22 -33.26
CA ASP A 113 -40.65 -40.95 -33.89
C ASP A 113 -40.36 -42.47 -33.74
N PRO A 114 -41.37 -43.31 -33.43
CA PRO A 114 -41.16 -44.73 -33.15
C PRO A 114 -40.91 -45.49 -34.46
N ILE A 115 -39.65 -45.70 -34.83
CA ILE A 115 -39.28 -46.57 -35.95
C ILE A 115 -38.76 -47.91 -35.42
N PHE A 116 -39.59 -48.92 -35.68
CA PHE A 116 -39.40 -50.37 -35.74
C PHE A 116 -37.96 -50.90 -35.62
N ALA A 117 -37.80 -51.85 -34.71
CA ALA A 117 -36.58 -52.60 -34.44
C ALA A 117 -36.05 -53.38 -35.67
N THR A 118 -34.77 -53.23 -35.98
CA THR A 118 -34.00 -54.25 -36.70
C THR A 118 -32.72 -54.54 -35.93
N SER A 119 -32.65 -55.75 -35.38
CA SER A 119 -31.54 -56.32 -34.64
C SER A 119 -30.29 -56.51 -35.51
N GLY A 120 -29.16 -55.96 -35.08
CA GLY A 120 -27.83 -56.31 -35.57
C GLY A 120 -26.82 -56.19 -34.42
N PRO A 121 -26.09 -57.26 -34.04
CA PRO A 121 -25.24 -57.24 -32.85
C PRO A 121 -23.92 -56.49 -33.09
N PRO A 122 -23.48 -55.60 -32.20
CA PRO A 122 -22.13 -55.03 -32.25
C PRO A 122 -21.10 -55.99 -31.62
N SER A 123 -19.99 -56.17 -32.33
CA SER A 123 -18.82 -57.01 -32.03
C SER A 123 -18.03 -56.55 -30.78
N PRO A 124 -17.17 -57.41 -30.19
CA PRO A 124 -16.72 -57.29 -28.81
C PRO A 124 -15.55 -56.30 -28.61
N ILE A 125 -15.50 -55.86 -27.35
CA ILE A 125 -14.57 -54.94 -26.68
C ILE A 125 -13.10 -55.37 -26.81
N ALA A 126 -12.23 -54.40 -27.09
CA ALA A 126 -10.79 -54.51 -26.86
C ALA A 126 -10.30 -53.24 -26.15
N ASP A 127 -10.01 -53.36 -24.84
CA ASP A 127 -9.18 -52.42 -24.09
C ASP A 127 -7.70 -52.73 -24.39
N PRO A 128 -6.83 -51.71 -24.49
CA PRO A 128 -5.68 -51.71 -23.58
C PRO A 128 -5.30 -50.32 -23.01
N GLU A 129 -5.18 -50.31 -21.68
CA GLU A 129 -4.12 -49.73 -20.84
C GLU A 129 -3.35 -48.45 -21.23
N SER A 130 -3.39 -47.53 -20.25
CA SER A 130 -2.31 -46.68 -19.72
C SER A 130 -1.14 -46.24 -20.62
N SER A 131 -1.00 -44.93 -20.80
CA SER A 131 0.31 -44.28 -20.75
C SER A 131 0.23 -42.94 -20.03
N GLU A 132 0.83 -42.91 -18.85
CA GLU A 132 1.18 -41.71 -18.11
C GLU A 132 2.33 -40.97 -18.81
N GLY A 133 2.38 -39.64 -18.58
CA GLY A 133 3.62 -38.88 -18.62
C GLY A 133 3.92 -38.12 -19.91
N LYS A 134 3.77 -36.79 -19.85
CA LYS A 134 4.89 -35.87 -20.12
C LYS A 134 4.61 -34.46 -19.62
N ALA A 135 5.53 -34.03 -18.77
CA ALA A 135 5.64 -32.71 -18.18
C ALA A 135 5.93 -31.64 -19.23
N SER A 136 5.42 -30.44 -19.00
CA SER A 136 6.02 -29.21 -19.52
C SER A 136 6.04 -28.17 -18.41
N ALA A 137 7.24 -28.01 -17.85
CA ALA A 137 7.63 -26.96 -16.94
C ALA A 137 7.42 -25.59 -17.60
N ASP A 138 6.70 -24.70 -16.93
CA ASP A 138 6.67 -23.28 -17.29
C ASP A 138 7.60 -22.52 -16.36
N LYS A 139 8.56 -21.85 -16.99
CA LYS A 139 9.81 -21.36 -16.42
C LYS A 139 9.57 -19.97 -15.84
N GLN A 140 10.02 -19.77 -14.61
CA GLN A 140 10.09 -18.46 -13.97
C GLN A 140 11.16 -17.62 -14.68
N GLU A 141 10.78 -16.48 -15.22
CA GLU A 141 11.72 -15.41 -15.58
C GLU A 141 11.62 -14.32 -14.51
N GLY A 142 12.76 -14.12 -13.85
CA GLY A 142 12.98 -13.03 -12.91
C GLY A 142 13.46 -11.80 -13.66
N GLU A 143 12.92 -10.65 -13.29
CA GLU A 143 13.49 -9.36 -13.61
C GLU A 143 14.17 -8.83 -12.33
N GLN A 144 15.50 -8.91 -12.33
CA GLN A 144 16.36 -8.06 -11.52
C GLN A 144 16.89 -6.96 -12.42
N GLU A 145 16.58 -5.71 -12.10
CA GLU A 145 17.30 -4.50 -12.54
C GLU A 145 16.71 -3.33 -11.73
N SER A 146 17.41 -2.34 -11.22
CA SER A 146 18.80 -2.12 -10.83
C SER A 146 18.72 -0.83 -10.00
N ARG A 147 19.33 -0.81 -8.81
CA ARG A 147 19.41 0.37 -7.94
C ARG A 147 20.26 1.45 -8.63
N GLY A 148 19.64 2.54 -9.02
CA GLY A 148 20.33 3.79 -9.36
C GLY A 148 20.52 4.65 -8.11
N GLU A 149 21.68 4.54 -7.46
CA GLU A 149 22.13 5.49 -6.44
C GLU A 149 22.65 6.76 -7.13
N ASN A 150 21.90 7.86 -7.04
CA ASN A 150 22.44 9.20 -7.34
C ASN A 150 22.92 9.84 -6.03
N LYS A 151 24.23 9.77 -5.76
CA LYS A 151 24.91 10.57 -4.75
C LYS A 151 25.45 11.84 -5.42
N GLU A 152 24.71 12.94 -5.30
CA GLU A 152 25.24 14.26 -5.64
C GLU A 152 25.99 14.81 -4.41
N VAL A 153 27.30 14.59 -4.41
CA VAL A 153 28.24 15.23 -3.50
C VAL A 153 28.44 16.66 -3.98
N ARG A 154 27.81 17.63 -3.33
CA ARG A 154 28.23 19.04 -3.41
C ARG A 154 28.98 19.39 -2.13
N GLN A 155 30.28 19.12 -2.16
CA GLN A 155 31.24 19.83 -1.34
C GLN A 155 31.40 21.23 -1.94
N THR A 156 31.03 22.26 -1.20
CA THR A 156 31.54 23.62 -1.42
C THR A 156 32.04 24.13 -0.10
N GLU A 157 33.32 23.90 0.15
CA GLU A 157 34.12 24.70 1.05
C GLU A 157 34.06 26.18 0.65
N LEU A 158 33.61 27.03 1.57
CA LEU A 158 33.92 28.46 1.55
C LEU A 158 34.66 28.79 2.84
N THR A 159 35.95 29.00 2.64
CA THR A 159 36.96 29.42 3.59
C THR A 159 36.63 30.80 4.18
N THR A 160 36.59 30.89 5.49
CA THR A 160 36.71 32.15 6.24
C THR A 160 38.10 32.74 5.98
N SER A 161 38.16 33.84 5.23
CA SER A 161 39.31 34.73 5.19
C SER A 161 39.17 35.80 6.28
N ASP A 162 40.10 35.74 7.22
CA ASP A 162 40.51 36.77 8.16
C ASP A 162 40.65 38.15 7.48
N ALA A 163 40.06 39.19 8.08
CA ALA A 163 40.41 40.61 7.91
C ALA A 163 39.84 41.44 9.06
#